data_AF-A0A135HWE5-F1
#
_entry.id   AF-A0A135HWE5-F1
#
_cell.length_a   1.000
_cell.length_b   1.000
_cell.length_c   1.000
_cell.angle_alpha   90.00
_cell.angle_beta   90.00
_cell.angle_gamma   90.00
#
_symmetry.space_group_name_H-M   'P 1'
#
loop_
_entity.id
_entity.type
_entity.pdbx_description
1 polymer ?
#
loop_
_entity_poly.entity_id
_entity_poly.type
_entity_poly.pdbx_seq_one_letter_code
_entity_poly.pdbx_strand_id
1 'polypeptide(L)'
;MTLTRDQIREAYIAACLGEIQALKPGNVHRFADGHRMTATQFLDSAAISAGPLTDPALRVGRRIRDAVAATRAHIGTNTNLGILLLSAPLARAAEYPSPDLRLDTSRVLDGLDHDDARDVFAAIMLAQPGGLGSAEKHDVSQEPQVGLKEAMQEAAHRDMIARQYVTGFADIFDTGLSAHAAALARGEDGMWPIVFVYLDFLSRFPDSHVVRKHGTAIAENVRAEAEAIRARVLDMEDGTEREKRLLSFDTRLKADGINPGTSADLTVATLFAKNIINLVLHNREVSG
;
A
#
# COMPACT_ATOMS: atom_id res chain seq x y z
N MET A 1 -23.58 -5.00 10.43
CA MET A 1 -22.89 -4.85 11.72
C MET A 1 -21.57 -4.14 11.49
N THR A 2 -21.16 -3.27 12.40
CA THR A 2 -19.84 -2.63 12.37
C THR A 2 -18.75 -3.65 12.70
N LEU A 3 -17.61 -3.60 12.01
CA LEU A 3 -16.47 -4.46 12.34
C LEU A 3 -15.88 -4.08 13.70
N THR A 4 -15.44 -5.07 14.46
CA THR A 4 -14.70 -4.82 15.71
C THR A 4 -13.29 -4.31 15.40
N ARG A 5 -12.68 -3.60 16.36
CA ARG A 5 -11.26 -3.19 16.26
C ARG A 5 -10.36 -4.37 15.95
N ASP A 6 -10.57 -5.51 16.62
CA ASP A 6 -9.75 -6.70 16.42
C ASP A 6 -9.89 -7.28 15.01
N GLN A 7 -11.11 -7.30 14.44
CA GLN A 7 -11.33 -7.71 13.05
C GLN A 7 -10.57 -6.83 12.05
N ILE A 8 -10.61 -5.50 12.24
CA ILE A 8 -9.88 -4.55 11.38
C ILE A 8 -8.36 -4.76 11.53
N ARG A 9 -7.90 -4.95 12.75
CA ARG A 9 -6.47 -5.17 13.07
C ARG A 9 -5.95 -6.46 12.43
N GLU A 10 -6.69 -7.56 12.56
CA GLU A 10 -6.34 -8.85 11.95
C GLU A 10 -6.38 -8.78 10.42
N ALA A 11 -7.37 -8.09 9.84
CA ALA A 11 -7.46 -7.89 8.39
C ALA A 11 -6.25 -7.11 7.84
N TYR A 12 -5.76 -6.11 8.58
CA TYR A 12 -4.56 -5.34 8.22
C TYR A 12 -3.29 -6.20 8.29
N ILE A 13 -3.08 -6.91 9.41
CA ILE A 13 -1.91 -7.80 9.57
C ILE A 13 -1.91 -8.89 8.49
N ALA A 14 -3.07 -9.48 8.21
CA ALA A 14 -3.22 -10.49 7.16
C ALA A 14 -2.90 -9.94 5.76
N ALA A 15 -3.24 -8.68 5.48
CA ALA A 15 -2.90 -8.03 4.22
C ALA A 15 -1.38 -7.84 4.07
N CYS A 16 -0.70 -7.35 5.12
CA CYS A 16 0.77 -7.25 5.13
C CYS A 16 1.44 -8.62 4.99
N LEU A 17 0.94 -9.65 5.68
CA LEU A 17 1.47 -11.01 5.59
C LEU A 17 1.33 -11.59 4.18
N GLY A 18 0.14 -11.49 3.58
CA GLY A 18 -0.11 -12.00 2.24
C GLY A 18 0.79 -11.34 1.20
N GLU A 19 1.00 -10.04 1.31
CA GLU A 19 1.87 -9.28 0.43
C GLU A 19 3.35 -9.69 0.56
N ILE A 20 3.85 -9.92 1.78
CA ILE A 20 5.22 -10.42 2.01
C ILE A 20 5.43 -11.86 1.51
N GLN A 21 4.38 -12.68 1.51
CA GLN A 21 4.43 -14.06 1.02
C GLN A 21 4.46 -14.16 -0.52
N ALA A 22 4.10 -13.09 -1.23
CA ALA A 22 4.06 -13.07 -2.69
C ALA A 22 5.38 -12.63 -3.33
N LEU A 23 5.69 -13.18 -4.50
CA LEU A 23 6.81 -12.71 -5.32
C LEU A 23 6.51 -11.32 -5.90
N LYS A 24 7.27 -10.31 -5.48
CA LYS A 24 7.14 -8.93 -5.95
C LYS A 24 8.50 -8.44 -6.46
N PRO A 25 8.79 -8.63 -7.75
CA PRO A 25 10.10 -8.30 -8.32
C PRO A 25 10.60 -6.91 -7.96
N GLY A 26 11.79 -6.82 -7.35
CA GLY A 26 12.46 -5.61 -6.92
C GLY A 26 12.14 -5.16 -5.49
N ASN A 27 11.05 -5.66 -4.89
CA ASN A 27 10.65 -5.37 -3.51
C ASN A 27 11.05 -6.51 -2.56
N VAL A 28 10.77 -6.38 -1.25
CA VAL A 28 11.06 -7.41 -0.24
C VAL A 28 9.99 -8.49 -0.29
N HIS A 29 10.39 -9.76 -0.30
CA HIS A 29 9.47 -10.90 -0.25
C HIS A 29 10.14 -12.11 0.43
N ARG A 30 9.34 -13.11 0.81
CA ARG A 30 9.81 -14.33 1.53
C ARG A 30 11.04 -15.01 0.91
N PHE A 31 11.15 -14.98 -0.42
CA PHE A 31 12.22 -15.66 -1.16
C PHE A 31 13.52 -14.86 -1.30
N ALA A 32 13.54 -13.58 -0.96
CA ALA A 32 14.76 -12.76 -0.94
C ALA A 32 14.56 -11.45 -0.18
N ASP A 33 15.46 -11.18 0.76
CA ASP A 33 15.61 -9.86 1.37
C ASP A 33 15.94 -8.80 0.30
N GLY A 34 15.66 -7.53 0.60
CA GLY A 34 15.88 -6.43 -0.34
C GLY A 34 16.20 -5.13 0.35
N HIS A 35 17.15 -4.37 -0.21
CA HIS A 35 17.42 -2.97 0.15
C HIS A 35 17.72 -2.71 1.65
N ARG A 36 18.46 -3.63 2.31
CA ARG A 36 18.77 -3.61 3.76
C ARG A 36 17.57 -3.83 4.68
N MET A 37 16.48 -4.38 4.15
CA MET A 37 15.28 -4.74 4.92
C MET A 37 14.95 -6.22 4.76
N THR A 38 14.48 -6.85 5.84
CA THR A 38 14.11 -8.28 5.87
C THR A 38 12.60 -8.47 5.92
N ALA A 39 12.12 -9.62 5.45
CA ALA A 39 10.71 -9.99 5.60
C ALA A 39 10.23 -9.90 7.06
N THR A 40 11.06 -10.29 8.02
CA THR A 40 10.77 -10.18 9.46
C THR A 40 10.52 -8.74 9.89
N GLN A 41 11.35 -7.78 9.45
CA GLN A 41 11.14 -6.37 9.81
C GLN A 41 9.80 -5.82 9.31
N PHE A 42 9.34 -6.24 8.12
CA PHE A 42 8.02 -5.85 7.62
C PHE A 42 6.88 -6.47 8.43
N LEU A 43 7.00 -7.74 8.83
CA LEU A 43 6.01 -8.40 9.69
C LEU A 43 5.95 -7.78 11.09
N ASP A 44 7.10 -7.48 11.68
CA ASP A 44 7.18 -6.79 12.97
C ASP A 44 6.58 -5.39 12.85
N SER A 45 6.86 -4.68 11.75
CA SER A 45 6.27 -3.36 11.48
C SER A 45 4.75 -3.41 11.42
N ALA A 46 4.19 -4.43 10.75
CA ALA A 46 2.74 -4.64 10.70
C ALA A 46 2.17 -4.89 12.11
N ALA A 47 2.76 -5.80 12.89
CA ALA A 47 2.30 -6.11 14.25
C ALA A 47 2.35 -4.89 15.18
N ILE A 48 3.45 -4.11 15.14
CA ILE A 48 3.65 -2.93 15.99
C ILE A 48 2.68 -1.81 15.60
N SER A 49 2.53 -1.53 14.30
CA SER A 49 1.71 -0.43 13.82
C SER A 49 0.20 -0.70 13.90
N ALA A 50 -0.22 -1.97 13.93
CA ALA A 50 -1.64 -2.34 13.92
C ALA A 50 -2.43 -1.80 15.13
N GLY A 51 -1.78 -1.64 16.29
CA GLY A 51 -2.39 -1.06 17.49
C GLY A 51 -2.83 0.39 17.28
N PRO A 52 -1.88 1.33 17.05
CA PRO A 52 -2.20 2.72 16.75
C PRO A 52 -3.06 2.89 15.49
N LEU A 53 -2.83 2.11 14.44
CA LEU A 53 -3.57 2.18 13.17
C LEU A 53 -5.08 1.95 13.33
N THR A 54 -5.47 1.14 14.31
CA THR A 54 -6.87 0.74 14.53
C THR A 54 -7.48 1.38 15.77
N ASP A 55 -6.86 2.39 16.35
CA ASP A 55 -7.38 3.01 17.56
C ASP A 55 -8.63 3.88 17.28
N PRO A 56 -9.83 3.51 17.77
CA PRO A 56 -11.07 4.22 17.47
C PRO A 56 -11.12 5.63 18.08
N ALA A 57 -10.28 5.92 19.08
CA ALA A 57 -10.19 7.23 19.70
C ALA A 57 -9.36 8.24 18.88
N LEU A 58 -8.59 7.75 17.89
CA LEU A 58 -7.67 8.58 17.11
C LEU A 58 -8.24 8.93 15.73
N ARG A 59 -8.01 10.18 15.32
CA ARG A 59 -8.17 10.64 13.93
C ARG A 59 -7.14 9.99 12.99
N VAL A 60 -7.38 10.07 11.68
CA VAL A 60 -6.57 9.37 10.67
C VAL A 60 -5.11 9.79 10.71
N GLY A 61 -4.82 11.09 10.72
CA GLY A 61 -3.45 11.58 10.76
C GLY A 61 -2.72 11.13 12.02
N ARG A 62 -3.40 11.15 13.16
CA ARG A 62 -2.84 10.70 14.44
C ARG A 62 -2.56 9.20 14.46
N ARG A 63 -3.43 8.37 13.87
CA ARG A 63 -3.17 6.93 13.66
C ARG A 63 -1.89 6.71 12.87
N ILE A 64 -1.71 7.45 11.77
CA ILE A 64 -0.52 7.36 10.91
C ILE A 64 0.73 7.77 11.71
N ARG A 65 0.70 8.93 12.38
CA ARG A 65 1.84 9.43 13.14
C ARG A 65 2.27 8.50 14.25
N ASP A 66 1.32 8.04 15.06
CA ASP A 66 1.62 7.20 16.22
C ASP A 66 2.06 5.79 15.76
N ALA A 67 1.51 5.27 14.66
CA ALA A 67 1.97 4.04 14.03
C ALA A 67 3.41 4.16 13.50
N VAL A 68 3.74 5.24 12.79
CA VAL A 68 5.10 5.50 12.31
C VAL A 68 6.06 5.65 13.49
N ALA A 69 5.68 6.37 14.54
CA ALA A 69 6.51 6.54 15.73
C ALA A 69 6.79 5.19 16.42
N ALA A 70 5.76 4.36 16.59
CA ALA A 70 5.89 3.03 17.16
C ALA A 70 6.82 2.14 16.32
N THR A 71 6.63 2.08 15.01
CA THR A 71 7.50 1.29 14.12
C THR A 71 8.93 1.83 14.14
N ARG A 72 9.13 3.16 14.08
CA ARG A 72 10.47 3.77 14.05
C ARG A 72 11.25 3.51 15.32
N ALA A 73 10.60 3.54 16.48
CA ALA A 73 11.23 3.27 17.77
C ALA A 73 11.79 1.84 17.90
N HIS A 74 11.18 0.87 17.21
CA HIS A 74 11.57 -0.55 17.30
C HIS A 74 12.45 -1.01 16.13
N ILE A 75 12.16 -0.56 14.91
CA ILE A 75 12.79 -1.05 13.67
C ILE A 75 13.94 -0.14 13.22
N GLY A 76 13.90 1.16 13.57
CA GLY A 76 14.96 2.12 13.26
C GLY A 76 15.05 2.59 11.79
N THR A 77 14.28 1.99 10.88
CA THR A 77 14.20 2.39 9.46
C THR A 77 12.75 2.46 8.99
N ASN A 78 12.51 3.13 7.86
CA ASN A 78 11.19 3.21 7.23
C ASN A 78 10.88 1.93 6.46
N THR A 79 9.92 1.17 6.96
CA THR A 79 9.44 -0.08 6.35
C THR A 79 7.98 0.02 5.88
N ASN A 80 7.17 0.93 6.41
CA ASN A 80 5.72 0.87 6.25
C ASN A 80 5.02 2.23 6.11
N LEU A 81 5.72 3.36 5.92
CA LEU A 81 5.06 4.66 5.78
C LEU A 81 3.96 4.66 4.70
N GLY A 82 4.26 4.15 3.51
CA GLY A 82 3.29 4.11 2.42
C GLY A 82 2.08 3.22 2.73
N ILE A 83 2.34 2.03 3.29
CA ILE A 83 1.30 1.14 3.83
C ILE A 83 0.39 1.88 4.81
N LEU A 84 0.96 2.63 5.77
CA LEU A 84 0.19 3.32 6.81
C LEU A 84 -0.64 4.47 6.24
N LEU A 85 -0.06 5.25 5.32
CA LEU A 85 -0.77 6.31 4.60
C LEU A 85 -1.98 5.76 3.84
N LEU A 86 -1.91 4.57 3.26
CA LEU A 86 -3.03 3.96 2.56
C LEU A 86 -4.00 3.21 3.50
N SER A 87 -3.49 2.57 4.55
CA SER A 87 -4.31 1.70 5.40
C SER A 87 -5.12 2.47 6.44
N ALA A 88 -4.66 3.63 6.93
CA ALA A 88 -5.37 4.35 7.98
C ALA A 88 -6.76 4.87 7.53
N PRO A 89 -6.93 5.44 6.32
CA PRO A 89 -8.26 5.80 5.81
C PRO A 89 -9.19 4.59 5.68
N LEU A 90 -8.69 3.46 5.17
CA LEU A 90 -9.47 2.21 5.05
C LEU A 90 -9.89 1.65 6.41
N ALA A 91 -8.99 1.66 7.39
CA ALA A 91 -9.29 1.22 8.75
C ALA A 91 -10.38 2.09 9.39
N ARG A 92 -10.31 3.42 9.20
CA ARG A 92 -11.34 4.34 9.69
C ARG A 92 -12.67 4.15 8.96
N ALA A 93 -12.64 3.88 7.65
CA ALA A 93 -13.84 3.61 6.86
C ALA A 93 -14.55 2.32 7.31
N ALA A 94 -13.78 1.29 7.70
CA ALA A 94 -14.32 0.01 8.19
C ALA A 94 -15.09 0.11 9.52
N GLU A 95 -14.95 1.23 10.25
CA GLU A 95 -15.67 1.49 11.50
C GLU A 95 -17.08 2.06 11.27
N TYR A 96 -17.44 2.41 10.03
CA TYR A 96 -18.81 2.82 9.72
C TYR A 96 -19.74 1.60 9.67
N PRO A 97 -21.00 1.74 10.13
CA PRO A 97 -22.02 0.69 10.04
C PRO A 97 -22.61 0.60 8.63
N SER A 98 -21.77 0.47 7.59
CA SER A 98 -22.17 0.46 6.19
C SER A 98 -21.45 -0.64 5.41
N PRO A 99 -22.12 -1.25 4.40
CA PRO A 99 -21.52 -2.28 3.56
C PRO A 99 -20.61 -1.72 2.45
N ASP A 100 -20.65 -0.41 2.20
CA ASP A 100 -19.95 0.22 1.10
C ASP A 100 -18.66 0.88 1.57
N LEU A 101 -17.59 0.07 1.65
CA LEU A 101 -16.27 0.53 2.05
C LEU A 101 -15.75 1.67 1.15
N ARG A 102 -16.13 1.70 -0.14
CA ARG A 102 -15.68 2.74 -1.07
C ARG A 102 -16.31 4.07 -0.71
N LEU A 103 -17.62 4.08 -0.49
CA LEU A 103 -18.35 5.27 -0.05
C LEU A 103 -17.80 5.79 1.29
N ASP A 104 -17.59 4.90 2.25
CA ASP A 104 -17.08 5.28 3.57
C ASP A 104 -15.63 5.76 3.52
N THR A 105 -14.81 5.20 2.62
CA THR A 105 -13.45 5.70 2.37
C THR A 105 -13.49 7.11 1.80
N SER A 106 -14.38 7.40 0.83
CA SER A 106 -14.55 8.77 0.31
C SER A 106 -14.96 9.74 1.42
N ARG A 107 -15.92 9.36 2.27
CA ARG A 107 -16.36 10.17 3.42
C ARG A 107 -15.21 10.48 4.37
N VAL A 108 -14.36 9.48 4.67
CA VAL A 108 -13.18 9.69 5.51
C VAL A 108 -12.21 10.67 4.87
N LEU A 109 -11.91 10.51 3.58
CA LEU A 109 -10.98 11.38 2.86
C LEU A 109 -11.47 12.83 2.75
N ASP A 110 -12.78 13.02 2.55
CA ASP A 110 -13.41 14.35 2.47
C ASP A 110 -13.46 15.06 3.84
N GLY A 111 -13.39 14.30 4.93
CA GLY A 111 -13.35 14.82 6.30
C GLY A 111 -11.95 15.10 6.84
N LEU A 112 -10.88 14.85 6.08
CA LEU A 112 -9.52 15.08 6.53
C LEU A 112 -9.22 16.59 6.62
N ASP A 113 -8.75 17.02 7.79
CA ASP A 113 -8.56 18.42 8.10
C ASP A 113 -7.08 18.82 8.21
N HIS A 114 -6.85 19.99 8.79
CA HIS A 114 -5.52 20.56 9.02
C HIS A 114 -4.75 19.85 10.14
N ASP A 115 -5.44 19.33 11.15
CA ASP A 115 -4.83 18.56 12.22
C ASP A 115 -4.34 17.21 11.70
N ASP A 116 -5.12 16.56 10.81
CA ASP A 116 -4.67 15.37 10.09
C ASP A 116 -3.44 15.68 9.22
N ALA A 117 -3.41 16.83 8.55
CA ALA A 117 -2.25 17.26 7.76
C ALA A 117 -0.99 17.40 8.63
N ARG A 118 -1.11 18.05 9.80
CA ARG A 118 0.01 18.25 10.73
C ARG A 118 0.56 16.92 11.21
N ASP A 119 -0.32 16.00 11.61
CA ASP A 119 0.10 14.68 12.09
C ASP A 119 0.76 13.86 10.97
N VAL A 120 0.25 13.91 9.74
CA VAL A 120 0.85 13.21 8.58
C VAL A 120 2.19 13.83 8.18
N PHE A 121 2.34 15.15 8.16
CA PHE A 121 3.60 15.80 7.87
C PHE A 121 4.67 15.40 8.89
N ALA A 122 4.31 15.41 10.18
CA ALA A 122 5.18 14.93 11.25
C ALA A 122 5.54 13.43 11.07
N ALA A 123 4.59 12.60 10.63
CA ALA A 123 4.83 11.18 10.35
C ALA A 123 5.83 10.99 9.20
N ILE A 124 5.67 11.74 8.09
CA ILE A 124 6.57 11.68 6.93
C ILE A 124 7.98 12.12 7.34
N MET A 125 8.10 13.20 8.11
CA MET A 125 9.39 13.69 8.62
C MET A 125 10.06 12.68 9.55
N LEU A 126 9.29 12.02 10.42
CA LEU A 126 9.80 10.98 11.33
C LEU A 126 10.24 9.72 10.59
N ALA A 127 9.50 9.32 9.54
CA ALA A 127 9.83 8.17 8.73
C ALA A 127 11.10 8.39 7.89
N GLN A 128 11.39 9.62 7.46
CA GLN A 128 12.53 9.94 6.59
C GLN A 128 12.57 9.09 5.31
N PRO A 129 11.51 9.11 4.47
CA PRO A 129 11.49 8.32 3.24
C PRO A 129 12.60 8.76 2.28
N GLY A 130 13.28 7.79 1.66
CA GLY A 130 14.39 8.08 0.75
C GLY A 130 13.95 8.91 -0.46
N GLY A 131 14.69 9.97 -0.79
CA GLY A 131 14.39 10.83 -1.94
C GLY A 131 13.22 11.79 -1.75
N LEU A 132 12.86 12.15 -0.50
CA LEU A 132 11.78 13.10 -0.20
C LEU A 132 12.05 14.50 -0.78
N GLY A 133 13.30 14.99 -0.69
CA GLY A 133 13.67 16.32 -1.18
C GLY A 133 12.94 17.46 -0.45
N SER A 134 12.82 18.61 -1.11
CA SER A 134 12.01 19.76 -0.70
C SER A 134 10.94 20.06 -1.75
N ALA A 135 9.83 20.68 -1.34
CA ALA A 135 8.74 21.09 -2.23
C ALA A 135 8.49 22.60 -2.14
N GLU A 136 8.17 23.25 -3.26
CA GLU A 136 7.87 24.70 -3.27
C GLU A 136 6.56 25.02 -2.54
N LYS A 137 5.59 24.10 -2.59
CA LYS A 137 4.31 24.20 -1.89
C LYS A 137 4.11 23.01 -0.98
N HIS A 138 3.60 23.30 0.21
CA HIS A 138 3.26 22.29 1.24
C HIS A 138 4.43 21.33 1.54
N ASP A 139 5.64 21.88 1.67
CA ASP A 139 6.80 21.12 2.13
C ASP A 139 6.53 20.51 3.50
N VAL A 140 6.73 19.19 3.61
CA VAL A 140 6.43 18.44 4.83
C VAL A 140 7.35 18.78 6.02
N SER A 141 8.45 19.50 5.77
CA SER A 141 9.31 20.06 6.82
C SER A 141 8.73 21.32 7.47
N GLN A 142 7.68 21.91 6.88
CA GLN A 142 7.01 23.11 7.38
C GLN A 142 5.63 22.76 7.98
N GLU A 143 5.08 23.68 8.76
CA GLU A 143 3.69 23.58 9.21
C GLU A 143 2.75 23.58 7.99
N PRO A 144 1.80 22.63 7.87
CA PRO A 144 0.84 22.65 6.76
C PRO A 144 0.02 23.94 6.81
N GLN A 145 -0.40 24.45 5.66
CA GLN A 145 -1.27 25.62 5.55
C GLN A 145 -2.71 25.26 5.13
N VAL A 146 -2.91 24.00 4.73
CA VAL A 146 -4.13 23.48 4.12
C VAL A 146 -4.49 22.14 4.76
N GLY A 147 -5.68 21.61 4.46
CA GLY A 147 -6.07 20.26 4.87
C GLY A 147 -5.27 19.18 4.12
N LEU A 148 -5.27 17.96 4.65
CA LEU A 148 -4.42 16.88 4.11
C LEU A 148 -4.74 16.53 2.66
N LYS A 149 -6.03 16.49 2.27
CA LYS A 149 -6.43 16.17 0.90
C LYS A 149 -5.92 17.21 -0.11
N GLU A 150 -5.96 18.49 0.25
CA GLU A 150 -5.42 19.59 -0.57
C GLU A 150 -3.90 19.51 -0.67
N ALA A 151 -3.19 19.22 0.43
CA ALA A 151 -1.74 18.99 0.36
C ALA A 151 -1.38 17.81 -0.57
N MET A 152 -2.14 16.71 -0.51
CA MET A 152 -1.96 15.55 -1.39
C MET A 152 -2.26 15.88 -2.86
N GLN A 153 -3.19 16.81 -3.14
CA GLN A 153 -3.52 17.25 -4.49
C GLN A 153 -2.31 17.81 -5.25
N GLU A 154 -1.46 18.57 -4.58
CA GLU A 154 -0.24 19.13 -5.19
C GLU A 154 0.77 18.04 -5.60
N ALA A 155 0.78 16.89 -4.92
CA ALA A 155 1.67 15.77 -5.20
C ALA A 155 1.05 14.69 -6.11
N ALA A 156 -0.27 14.68 -6.30
CA ALA A 156 -1.00 13.59 -6.95
C ALA A 156 -0.58 13.26 -8.38
N HIS A 157 0.05 14.19 -9.11
CA HIS A 157 0.55 13.95 -10.46
C HIS A 157 1.87 13.16 -10.51
N ARG A 158 2.61 13.10 -9.39
CA ARG A 158 3.94 12.47 -9.29
C ARG A 158 4.06 11.43 -8.18
N ASP A 159 3.08 11.34 -7.29
CA ASP A 159 3.04 10.41 -6.17
C ASP A 159 1.74 9.60 -6.20
N MET A 160 1.86 8.28 -6.35
CA MET A 160 0.71 7.39 -6.51
C MET A 160 -0.10 7.23 -5.21
N ILE A 161 0.52 7.43 -4.04
CA ILE A 161 -0.18 7.43 -2.75
C ILE A 161 -1.02 8.70 -2.63
N ALA A 162 -0.41 9.86 -2.91
CA ALA A 162 -1.13 11.13 -2.91
C ALA A 162 -2.30 11.13 -3.91
N ARG A 163 -2.13 10.49 -5.07
CA ARG A 163 -3.22 10.27 -6.02
C ARG A 163 -4.40 9.53 -5.42
N GLN A 164 -4.20 8.53 -4.56
CA GLN A 164 -5.31 7.79 -3.95
C GLN A 164 -6.19 8.71 -3.10
N TYR A 165 -5.59 9.62 -2.33
CA TYR A 165 -6.33 10.59 -1.49
C TYR A 165 -7.25 11.48 -2.34
N VAL A 166 -6.80 11.87 -3.53
CA VAL A 166 -7.56 12.72 -4.45
C VAL A 166 -8.65 11.96 -5.19
N THR A 167 -8.36 10.73 -5.62
CA THR A 167 -9.26 9.94 -6.46
C THR A 167 -10.22 9.06 -5.66
N GLY A 168 -10.27 9.22 -4.33
CA GLY A 168 -11.13 8.40 -3.47
C GLY A 168 -10.73 6.93 -3.50
N PHE A 169 -9.42 6.65 -3.62
CA PHE A 169 -8.85 5.30 -3.68
C PHE A 169 -9.31 4.49 -4.90
N ALA A 170 -9.65 5.17 -6.01
CA ALA A 170 -10.15 4.51 -7.22
C ALA A 170 -9.21 3.41 -7.73
N ASP A 171 -7.88 3.58 -7.68
CA ASP A 171 -6.98 2.54 -8.18
C ASP A 171 -7.02 1.28 -7.28
N ILE A 172 -7.20 1.44 -5.96
CA ILE A 172 -7.37 0.29 -5.06
C ILE A 172 -8.65 -0.48 -5.37
N PHE A 173 -9.79 0.22 -5.50
CA PHE A 173 -11.09 -0.41 -5.72
C PHE A 173 -11.30 -0.92 -7.15
N ASP A 174 -10.86 -0.18 -8.17
CA ASP A 174 -11.14 -0.48 -9.58
C ASP A 174 -10.01 -1.25 -10.25
N THR A 175 -8.75 -1.03 -9.84
CA THR A 175 -7.59 -1.72 -10.44
C THR A 175 -7.18 -2.91 -9.59
N GLY A 176 -6.84 -2.67 -8.32
CA GLY A 176 -6.34 -3.70 -7.42
C GLY A 176 -7.34 -4.85 -7.21
N LEU A 177 -8.57 -4.54 -6.76
CA LEU A 177 -9.57 -5.57 -6.52
C LEU A 177 -9.96 -6.31 -7.81
N SER A 178 -10.03 -5.61 -8.95
CA SER A 178 -10.31 -6.22 -10.25
C SER A 178 -9.20 -7.17 -10.69
N ALA A 179 -7.92 -6.79 -10.52
CA ALA A 179 -6.78 -7.66 -10.83
C ALA A 179 -6.80 -8.93 -9.97
N HIS A 180 -7.09 -8.78 -8.67
CA HIS A 180 -7.23 -9.91 -7.77
C HIS A 180 -8.38 -10.83 -8.17
N ALA A 181 -9.56 -10.27 -8.48
CA ALA A 181 -10.73 -11.03 -8.88
C ALA A 181 -10.52 -11.76 -10.23
N ALA A 182 -9.88 -11.09 -11.19
CA ALA A 182 -9.55 -11.67 -12.49
C ALA A 182 -8.57 -12.85 -12.36
N ALA A 183 -7.59 -12.76 -11.46
CA ALA A 183 -6.69 -13.87 -11.17
C ALA A 183 -7.47 -15.08 -10.61
N LEU A 184 -8.32 -14.87 -9.59
CA LEU A 184 -9.15 -15.95 -9.04
C LEU A 184 -10.09 -16.57 -10.09
N ALA A 185 -10.70 -15.75 -10.94
CA ALA A 185 -11.58 -16.23 -12.01
C ALA A 185 -10.85 -17.09 -13.06
N ARG A 186 -9.53 -16.92 -13.19
CA ARG A 186 -8.65 -17.77 -14.01
C ARG A 186 -8.18 -19.04 -13.29
N GLY A 187 -8.61 -19.27 -12.05
CA GLY A 187 -8.20 -20.41 -11.24
C GLY A 187 -6.83 -20.24 -10.59
N GLU A 188 -6.29 -19.01 -10.55
CA GLU A 188 -5.03 -18.74 -9.86
C GLU A 188 -5.20 -18.88 -8.34
N ASP A 189 -4.23 -19.52 -7.70
CA ASP A 189 -4.23 -19.80 -6.26
C ASP A 189 -2.90 -19.39 -5.61
N GLY A 190 -2.78 -19.66 -4.30
CA GLY A 190 -1.59 -19.35 -3.52
C GLY A 190 -1.22 -17.87 -3.60
N MET A 191 0.00 -17.57 -4.02
CA MET A 191 0.50 -16.19 -4.13
C MET A 191 0.02 -15.46 -5.38
N TRP A 192 -0.45 -16.17 -6.41
CA TRP A 192 -0.62 -15.60 -7.75
C TRP A 192 -1.62 -14.44 -7.85
N PRO A 193 -2.78 -14.45 -7.17
CA PRO A 193 -3.66 -13.29 -7.15
C PRO A 193 -2.96 -12.02 -6.64
N ILE A 194 -2.07 -12.16 -5.65
CA ILE A 194 -1.32 -11.04 -5.07
C ILE A 194 -0.22 -10.57 -6.03
N VAL A 195 0.50 -11.52 -6.64
CA VAL A 195 1.50 -11.24 -7.68
C VAL A 195 0.87 -10.43 -8.83
N PHE A 196 -0.34 -10.80 -9.28
CA PHE A 196 -1.02 -10.07 -10.34
C PHE A 196 -1.47 -8.68 -9.92
N VAL A 197 -1.93 -8.47 -8.69
CA VAL A 197 -2.21 -7.12 -8.17
C VAL A 197 -0.95 -6.25 -8.23
N TYR A 198 0.19 -6.78 -7.74
CA TYR A 198 1.46 -6.07 -7.76
C TYR A 198 1.90 -5.70 -9.19
N LEU A 199 1.88 -6.68 -10.11
CA LEU A 199 2.24 -6.44 -11.50
C LEU A 199 1.28 -5.48 -12.21
N ASP A 200 -0.01 -5.49 -11.87
CA ASP A 200 -0.99 -4.56 -12.43
C ASP A 200 -0.68 -3.11 -12.04
N PHE A 201 -0.33 -2.86 -10.77
CA PHE A 201 0.12 -1.53 -10.36
C PHE A 201 1.44 -1.13 -11.03
N LEU A 202 2.44 -2.02 -10.99
CA LEU A 202 3.77 -1.73 -11.52
C LEU A 202 3.78 -1.49 -13.04
N SER A 203 2.87 -2.13 -13.79
CA SER A 203 2.78 -1.99 -15.25
C SER A 203 1.96 -0.78 -15.72
N ARG A 204 1.10 -0.21 -14.87
CA ARG A 204 0.21 0.89 -15.26
C ARG A 204 0.80 2.27 -15.03
N PHE A 205 1.59 2.45 -13.97
CA PHE A 205 2.14 3.74 -13.61
C PHE A 205 3.61 3.63 -13.21
N PRO A 206 4.43 4.66 -13.49
CA PRO A 206 5.79 4.73 -12.97
C PRO A 206 5.76 4.75 -11.45
N ASP A 207 6.40 3.76 -10.81
CA ASP A 207 6.41 3.64 -9.36
C ASP A 207 7.05 4.86 -8.69
N SER A 208 6.30 5.59 -7.86
CA SER A 208 6.78 6.84 -7.26
C SER A 208 7.95 6.66 -6.29
N HIS A 209 8.17 5.47 -5.73
CA HIS A 209 9.39 5.19 -4.96
C HIS A 209 10.60 5.07 -5.90
N VAL A 210 10.45 4.39 -7.04
CA VAL A 210 11.49 4.32 -8.07
C VAL A 210 11.78 5.72 -8.63
N VAL A 211 10.76 6.52 -8.95
CA VAL A 211 10.93 7.90 -9.43
C VAL A 211 11.75 8.73 -8.45
N ARG A 212 11.44 8.69 -7.14
CA ARG A 212 12.16 9.47 -6.13
C ARG A 212 13.63 9.08 -5.97
N LYS A 213 13.97 7.81 -6.19
CA LYS A 213 15.35 7.30 -5.97
C LYS A 213 16.19 7.25 -7.24
N HIS A 214 15.56 7.01 -8.39
CA HIS A 214 16.22 6.68 -9.66
C HIS A 214 15.76 7.55 -10.84
N GLY A 215 14.74 8.39 -10.65
CA GLY A 215 14.22 9.29 -11.67
C GLY A 215 13.17 8.64 -12.59
N THR A 216 12.43 9.49 -13.30
CA THR A 216 11.29 9.11 -14.13
C THR A 216 11.65 8.15 -15.27
N ALA A 217 12.79 8.36 -15.94
CA ALA A 217 13.20 7.51 -17.06
C ALA A 217 13.39 6.04 -16.64
N ILE A 218 14.00 5.80 -15.46
CA ILE A 218 14.18 4.45 -14.93
C ILE A 218 12.84 3.87 -14.51
N ALA A 219 11.99 4.64 -13.84
CA ALA A 219 10.66 4.18 -13.44
C ALA A 219 9.77 3.78 -14.64
N GLU A 220 9.83 4.52 -15.75
CA GLU A 220 9.13 4.19 -17.00
C GLU A 220 9.65 2.92 -17.65
N ASN A 221 10.98 2.72 -17.67
CA ASN A 221 11.57 1.49 -18.19
C ASN A 221 11.11 0.27 -17.37
N VAL A 222 11.09 0.39 -16.04
CA VAL A 222 10.60 -0.65 -15.14
C VAL A 222 9.12 -0.93 -15.37
N ARG A 223 8.29 0.12 -15.55
CA ARG A 223 6.87 0.00 -15.87
C ARG A 223 6.65 -0.79 -17.17
N ALA A 224 7.34 -0.41 -18.25
CA ALA A 224 7.24 -1.08 -19.54
C ALA A 224 7.71 -2.54 -19.50
N GLU A 225 8.77 -2.83 -18.75
CA GLU A 225 9.25 -4.20 -18.55
C GLU A 225 8.25 -5.03 -17.73
N ALA A 226 7.67 -4.46 -16.68
CA ALA A 226 6.63 -5.10 -15.87
C ALA A 226 5.37 -5.41 -16.69
N GLU A 227 4.97 -4.51 -17.60
CA GLU A 227 3.87 -4.74 -18.55
C GLU A 227 4.14 -5.96 -19.44
N ALA A 228 5.34 -6.03 -20.04
CA ALA A 228 5.75 -7.16 -20.87
C ALA A 228 5.83 -8.48 -20.08
N ILE A 229 6.31 -8.44 -18.83
CA ILE A 229 6.38 -9.61 -17.95
C ILE A 229 4.99 -10.07 -17.55
N ARG A 230 4.12 -9.14 -17.14
CA ARG A 230 2.73 -9.44 -16.77
C ARG A 230 2.00 -10.15 -17.90
N ALA A 231 2.12 -9.64 -19.13
CA ALA A 231 1.52 -10.28 -20.31
C ALA A 231 2.05 -11.71 -20.50
N ARG A 232 3.38 -11.90 -20.46
CA ARG A 232 3.99 -13.23 -20.63
C ARG A 232 3.58 -14.22 -19.54
N VAL A 233 3.55 -13.79 -18.27
CA VAL A 233 3.18 -14.65 -17.15
C VAL A 233 1.70 -15.04 -17.20
N LEU A 234 0.83 -14.18 -17.74
CA LEU A 234 -0.58 -14.51 -17.98
C LEU A 234 -0.77 -15.58 -19.07
N ASP A 235 0.07 -15.58 -20.11
CA ASP A 235 -0.01 -16.51 -21.23
C ASP A 235 0.62 -17.89 -20.94
N MET A 236 1.30 -18.04 -19.80
CA MET A 236 2.01 -19.27 -19.43
C MET A 236 1.17 -20.14 -18.49
N GLU A 237 1.12 -21.43 -18.75
CA GLU A 237 0.48 -22.41 -17.87
C GLU A 237 1.45 -23.01 -16.83
N ASP A 238 2.73 -23.14 -17.18
CA ASP A 238 3.74 -23.69 -16.29
C ASP A 238 4.12 -22.70 -15.17
N GLY A 239 3.66 -22.99 -13.95
CA GLY A 239 3.96 -22.22 -12.75
C GLY A 239 5.46 -22.06 -12.47
N THR A 240 6.27 -23.10 -12.75
CA THR A 240 7.73 -23.06 -12.53
C THR A 240 8.39 -22.06 -13.46
N GLU A 241 7.99 -22.04 -14.74
CA GLU A 241 8.55 -21.12 -15.72
C GLU A 241 8.07 -19.67 -15.50
N ARG A 242 6.85 -19.48 -14.99
CA ARG A 242 6.36 -18.17 -14.53
C ARG A 242 7.19 -17.65 -13.36
N GLU A 243 7.42 -18.47 -12.34
CA GLU A 243 8.25 -18.11 -11.18
C GLU A 243 9.68 -17.75 -11.58
N LYS A 244 10.32 -18.55 -12.44
CA LYS A 244 11.67 -18.24 -12.97
C LYS A 244 11.72 -16.88 -13.65
N ARG A 245 10.69 -16.50 -14.40
CA ARG A 245 10.60 -15.18 -15.04
C ARG A 245 10.53 -14.05 -14.01
N LEU A 246 9.70 -14.22 -12.98
CA LEU A 246 9.60 -13.23 -11.91
C LEU A 246 10.90 -13.12 -11.11
N LEU A 247 11.54 -14.23 -10.79
CA LEU A 247 12.82 -14.26 -10.07
C LEU A 247 13.96 -13.63 -10.88
N SER A 248 13.97 -13.81 -12.20
CA SER A 248 14.94 -13.14 -13.08
C SER A 248 14.75 -11.62 -13.07
N PHE A 249 13.50 -11.16 -13.17
CA PHE A 249 13.17 -9.73 -13.07
C PHE A 249 13.49 -9.16 -11.69
N ASP A 250 13.20 -9.91 -10.62
CA ASP A 250 13.55 -9.55 -9.24
C ASP A 250 15.05 -9.37 -9.07
N THR A 251 15.82 -10.37 -9.51
CA THR A 251 17.28 -10.37 -9.42
C THR A 251 17.88 -9.16 -10.14
N ARG A 252 17.39 -8.86 -11.35
CA ARG A 252 17.83 -7.68 -12.12
C ARG A 252 17.53 -6.38 -11.38
N LEU A 253 16.28 -6.17 -10.94
CA LEU A 253 15.89 -4.96 -10.21
C LEU A 253 16.71 -4.77 -8.94
N LYS A 254 16.95 -5.84 -8.18
CA LYS A 254 17.76 -5.81 -6.96
C LYS A 254 19.24 -5.52 -7.23
N ALA A 255 19.80 -6.07 -8.30
CA ALA A 255 21.18 -5.77 -8.71
C ALA A 255 21.37 -4.27 -9.01
N ASP A 256 20.36 -3.64 -9.61
CA ASP A 256 20.35 -2.20 -9.90
C ASP A 256 19.92 -1.33 -8.69
N GLY A 257 19.61 -1.94 -7.54
CA GLY A 257 19.14 -1.23 -6.35
C GLY A 257 17.77 -0.56 -6.52
N ILE A 258 16.96 -1.04 -7.48
CA ILE A 258 15.61 -0.57 -7.80
C ILE A 258 14.58 -1.25 -6.90
N ASN A 259 13.73 -0.45 -6.26
CA ASN A 259 12.67 -0.91 -5.37
C ASN A 259 11.32 -0.30 -5.77
N PRO A 260 10.42 -1.05 -6.41
CA PRO A 260 9.05 -0.61 -6.68
C PRO A 260 8.17 -0.68 -5.43
N GLY A 261 8.51 0.12 -4.43
CA GLY A 261 7.87 0.09 -3.13
C GLY A 261 6.44 0.66 -3.12
N THR A 262 6.11 1.62 -3.98
CA THR A 262 4.75 2.17 -3.98
C THR A 262 3.74 1.17 -4.54
N SER A 263 4.14 0.35 -5.51
CA SER A 263 3.35 -0.75 -6.07
C SER A 263 3.09 -1.83 -5.02
N ALA A 264 4.08 -2.10 -4.16
CA ALA A 264 3.94 -2.95 -2.98
C ALA A 264 2.96 -2.36 -1.94
N ASP A 265 3.10 -1.08 -1.60
CA ASP A 265 2.18 -0.37 -0.67
C ASP A 265 0.71 -0.44 -1.14
N LEU A 266 0.47 -0.20 -2.43
CA LEU A 266 -0.87 -0.29 -3.05
C LEU A 266 -1.41 -1.73 -3.07
N THR A 267 -0.53 -2.72 -3.19
CA THR A 267 -0.88 -4.13 -3.09
C THR A 267 -1.39 -4.46 -1.68
N VAL A 268 -0.69 -4.02 -0.63
CA VAL A 268 -1.16 -4.17 0.76
C VAL A 268 -2.52 -3.53 0.96
N ALA A 269 -2.69 -2.27 0.52
CA ALA A 269 -3.96 -1.55 0.66
C ALA A 269 -5.13 -2.26 -0.05
N THR A 270 -4.86 -2.83 -1.23
CA THR A 270 -5.83 -3.66 -1.98
C THR A 270 -6.23 -4.91 -1.20
N LEU A 271 -5.26 -5.65 -0.67
CA LEU A 271 -5.56 -6.84 0.14
C LEU A 271 -6.32 -6.49 1.42
N PHE A 272 -6.00 -5.35 2.04
CA PHE A 272 -6.69 -4.89 3.24
C PHE A 272 -8.14 -4.52 2.94
N ALA A 273 -8.39 -3.75 1.87
CA ALA A 273 -9.74 -3.43 1.42
C ALA A 273 -10.55 -4.71 1.12
N LYS A 274 -9.94 -5.69 0.42
CA LYS A 274 -10.54 -7.01 0.16
C LYS A 274 -10.93 -7.71 1.46
N ASN A 275 -10.03 -7.76 2.44
CA ASN A 275 -10.26 -8.45 3.70
C ASN A 275 -11.41 -7.80 4.50
N ILE A 276 -11.48 -6.47 4.52
CA ILE A 276 -12.60 -5.73 5.14
C ILE A 276 -13.92 -6.07 4.44
N ILE A 277 -13.97 -5.98 3.11
CA ILE A 277 -15.18 -6.28 2.33
C ILE A 277 -15.68 -7.71 2.62
N ASN A 278 -14.76 -8.68 2.63
CA ASN A 278 -15.10 -10.07 2.94
C ASN A 278 -15.68 -10.23 4.35
N LEU A 279 -15.09 -9.60 5.37
CA LEU A 279 -15.60 -9.64 6.74
C LEU A 279 -17.01 -9.05 6.85
N VAL A 280 -17.26 -7.94 6.13
CA VAL A 280 -18.58 -7.30 6.11
C VAL A 280 -19.62 -8.21 5.46
N LEU A 281 -19.28 -8.90 4.36
CA LEU A 281 -20.17 -9.87 3.71
C LEU A 281 -20.49 -11.07 4.62
N HIS A 282 -19.46 -11.68 5.23
CA HIS A 282 -19.64 -12.83 6.14
C HIS A 282 -20.50 -12.48 7.36
N ASN A 283 -20.27 -11.31 7.98
CA ASN A 283 -21.07 -10.86 9.12
C ASN A 283 -22.56 -10.65 8.75
N ARG A 284 -22.89 -10.38 7.48
CA ARG A 284 -24.29 -10.26 7.03
C ARG A 284 -24.95 -11.62 6.87
N GLU A 285 -24.25 -12.61 6.33
CA GLU A 285 -24.77 -13.98 6.17
C GLU A 285 -25.06 -14.66 7.51
N VAL A 286 -24.24 -14.40 8.53
CA VAL A 286 -24.44 -14.96 9.89
C VAL A 286 -25.59 -14.29 10.64
N SER A 287 -25.96 -13.06 10.24
CA SER A 287 -26.93 -12.22 10.97
C SER A 287 -28.30 -12.12 10.29
N GLY A 288 -28.47 -12.70 9.11
CA GLY A 288 -29.72 -12.73 8.34
C GLY A 288 -30.39 -14.09 8.42
#